data_AF-A0A067D5W2-F1
#
_entry.id   AF-A0A067D5W2-F1
#
_cell.length_a   1.000
_cell.length_b   1.000
_cell.length_c   1.000
_cell.angle_alpha   90.00
_cell.angle_beta   90.00
_cell.angle_gamma   90.00
#
_symmetry.space_group_name_H-M   'P 1'
#
loop_
_entity.id
_entity.type
_entity.pdbx_description
1 polymer ?
#
loop_
_entity_poly.entity_id
_entity_poly.type
_entity_poly.pdbx_seq_one_letter_code
_entity_poly.pdbx_strand_id
1 'polypeptide(L)'
;MEHLVEDYVNKTECYPVSERRARIRTMLLEITRALEHHGIEYWLDSGTLLGAVRGGDIIPHDVDADIGLTQASMNELRHTNLSTLLPRYELFLRDSPLYRDGPYWYLPGRFVDKHTGLYTDVFEFLPSQQPANATFSSSNGTIGELLMPSADAIVNGTVEMLGPVQSGCWYTCKYCPDTWYFNIPREWPDKYLTMLYDETYMD
;
A
#
# COMPACT_ATOMS: atom_id res chain seq x y z
N MET A 1 2.59 -1.91 -21.69
CA MET A 1 3.32 -0.83 -20.98
C MET A 1 2.23 0.09 -20.47
N GLU A 2 1.43 -0.42 -19.52
CA GLU A 2 0.12 0.12 -19.10
C GLU A 2 0.23 0.45 -17.60
N HIS A 3 0.86 1.57 -17.28
CA HIS A 3 1.01 2.03 -15.89
C HIS A 3 0.40 3.41 -15.67
N LEU A 4 -0.51 3.85 -16.54
CA LEU A 4 -1.32 5.04 -16.34
C LEU A 4 -2.79 4.64 -16.45
N VAL A 5 -3.66 5.37 -15.76
CA VAL A 5 -5.11 5.23 -15.99
C VAL A 5 -5.46 6.01 -17.27
N GLU A 6 -5.41 5.33 -18.41
CA GLU A 6 -5.47 5.94 -19.75
C GLU A 6 -6.71 6.81 -19.98
N ASP A 7 -7.85 6.44 -19.39
CA ASP A 7 -9.11 7.20 -19.46
C ASP A 7 -8.97 8.64 -18.95
N TYR A 8 -7.97 8.90 -18.09
CA TYR A 8 -7.68 10.23 -17.54
C TYR A 8 -6.41 10.87 -18.09
N VAL A 9 -5.76 10.26 -19.07
CA VAL A 9 -4.58 10.88 -19.68
C VAL A 9 -5.07 12.03 -20.56
N ASN A 10 -4.87 13.25 -20.07
CA ASN A 10 -5.03 14.43 -20.90
C ASN A 10 -3.90 14.45 -21.93
N LYS A 11 -4.19 14.02 -23.16
CA LYS A 11 -3.22 13.95 -24.26
C LYS A 11 -2.60 15.29 -24.67
N THR A 12 -3.10 16.40 -24.11
CA THR A 12 -2.54 17.74 -24.32
C THR A 12 -1.59 18.20 -23.21
N GLU A 13 -1.56 17.52 -22.06
CA GLU A 13 -0.63 17.80 -20.96
C GLU A 13 0.55 16.82 -21.02
N CYS A 14 1.73 17.35 -21.38
CA CYS A 14 2.98 16.60 -21.33
C CYS A 14 3.83 17.08 -20.15
N TYR A 15 4.55 16.17 -19.50
CA TYR A 15 5.55 16.51 -18.49
C TYR A 15 6.84 15.70 -18.72
N PRO A 16 8.02 16.28 -18.42
CA PRO A 16 9.27 15.54 -18.55
C PRO A 16 9.36 14.45 -17.48
N VAL A 17 10.02 13.33 -17.80
CA VAL A 17 10.22 12.21 -16.86
C VAL A 17 10.86 12.68 -15.54
N SER A 18 11.70 13.72 -15.58
CA SER A 18 12.30 14.33 -14.39
C SER A 18 11.29 14.93 -13.42
N GLU A 19 10.11 15.34 -13.87
CA GLU A 19 9.02 15.86 -13.04
C GLU A 19 8.14 14.76 -12.43
N ARG A 20 8.19 13.53 -12.95
CA ARG A 20 7.27 12.45 -12.56
C ARG A 20 7.23 12.23 -11.06
N ARG A 21 8.40 12.08 -10.44
CA ARG A 21 8.52 11.90 -8.99
C ARG A 21 7.92 13.04 -8.19
N ALA A 22 8.10 14.28 -8.65
CA ALA A 22 7.53 15.44 -7.97
C ALA A 22 6.00 15.44 -8.05
N ARG A 23 5.43 14.97 -9.17
CA ARG A 23 3.99 14.83 -9.34
C ARG A 23 3.42 13.72 -8.46
N ILE A 24 4.07 12.55 -8.43
CA ILE A 24 3.68 11.44 -7.54
C ILE A 24 3.74 11.90 -6.07
N ARG A 25 4.81 12.57 -5.64
CA ARG A 25 4.90 13.16 -4.29
C ARG A 25 3.75 14.12 -3.99
N THR A 26 3.38 14.96 -4.94
CA THR A 26 2.28 15.93 -4.77
C THR A 26 0.95 15.20 -4.60
N MET A 27 0.72 14.12 -5.35
CA MET A 27 -0.47 13.28 -5.19
C MET A 27 -0.51 12.60 -3.82
N LEU A 28 0.61 12.01 -3.41
CA LEU A 28 0.74 11.33 -2.13
C LEU A 28 0.44 12.31 -0.98
N LEU A 29 1.04 13.49 -0.99
CA LEU A 29 0.77 14.54 0.00
C LEU A 29 -0.70 14.98 0.03
N GLU A 30 -1.38 15.01 -1.12
CA GLU A 30 -2.77 15.42 -1.19
C GLU A 30 -3.71 14.38 -0.55
N ILE A 31 -3.55 13.10 -0.89
CA ILE A 31 -4.39 12.05 -0.31
C ILE A 31 -4.09 11.86 1.18
N THR A 32 -2.81 11.88 1.58
CA THR A 32 -2.46 11.70 2.99
C THR A 32 -2.95 12.85 3.86
N ARG A 33 -2.84 14.10 3.40
CA ARG A 33 -3.42 15.27 4.09
C ARG A 33 -4.93 15.11 4.31
N ALA A 34 -5.64 14.56 3.32
CA ALA A 34 -7.08 14.32 3.44
C ALA A 34 -7.38 13.20 4.44
N LEU A 35 -6.61 12.10 4.45
CA LEU A 35 -6.74 11.03 5.43
C LEU A 35 -6.46 11.52 6.86
N GLU A 36 -5.35 12.25 7.05
CA GLU A 36 -4.96 12.84 8.34
C GLU A 36 -6.01 13.81 8.88
N HIS A 37 -6.62 14.62 8.01
CA HIS A 37 -7.70 15.53 8.38
C HIS A 37 -8.90 14.81 9.02
N HIS A 38 -9.16 13.57 8.59
CA HIS A 38 -10.25 12.73 9.10
C HIS A 38 -9.79 11.72 10.16
N GLY A 39 -8.50 11.71 10.53
CA GLY A 39 -7.95 10.76 11.49
C GLY A 39 -7.90 9.31 10.98
N ILE A 40 -7.89 9.11 9.66
CA ILE A 40 -7.84 7.78 9.05
C ILE A 40 -6.38 7.33 9.00
N GLU A 41 -6.06 6.28 9.75
CA GLU A 41 -4.70 5.71 9.80
C GLU A 41 -4.33 5.02 8.48
N TYR A 42 -3.10 5.28 8.02
CA TYR A 42 -2.50 4.68 6.82
C TYR A 42 -0.98 4.55 7.01
N TRP A 43 -0.33 3.81 6.13
CA TRP A 43 1.13 3.78 5.98
C TRP A 43 1.52 3.82 4.50
N LEU A 44 2.77 4.18 4.20
CA LEU A 44 3.32 4.02 2.85
C LEU A 44 3.52 2.52 2.60
N ASP A 45 3.27 2.07 1.38
CA ASP A 45 3.33 0.63 1.04
C ASP A 45 4.34 0.37 -0.11
N SER A 46 4.73 -0.89 -0.28
CA SER A 46 5.49 -1.45 -1.41
C SER A 46 6.70 -0.60 -1.84
N GLY A 47 6.77 -0.22 -3.12
CA GLY A 47 7.88 0.56 -3.67
C GLY A 47 7.95 1.97 -3.08
N THR A 48 6.81 2.52 -2.66
CA THR A 48 6.72 3.85 -2.04
C THR A 48 7.39 3.86 -0.67
N LEU A 49 7.10 2.86 0.16
CA LEU A 49 7.76 2.69 1.46
C LEU A 49 9.25 2.41 1.28
N LEU A 50 9.61 1.50 0.36
CA LEU A 50 11.01 1.20 0.05
C LEU A 50 11.78 2.47 -0.35
N GLY A 51 11.20 3.30 -1.24
CA GLY A 51 11.78 4.57 -1.66
C GLY A 51 11.98 5.52 -0.48
N ALA A 52 10.97 5.66 0.38
CA ALA A 52 11.03 6.49 1.57
C ALA A 52 12.13 6.04 2.55
N VAL A 53 12.24 4.74 2.83
CA VAL A 53 13.22 4.19 3.77
C VAL A 53 14.65 4.23 3.20
N ARG A 54 14.83 3.87 1.93
CA ARG A 54 16.16 3.76 1.29
C ARG A 54 16.71 5.12 0.83
N GLY A 55 15.86 5.98 0.28
CA GLY A 55 16.28 7.20 -0.40
C GLY A 55 15.58 8.48 0.08
N GLY A 56 14.60 8.39 0.98
CA GLY A 56 13.82 9.53 1.44
C GLY A 56 12.93 10.16 0.36
N ASP A 57 12.66 9.47 -0.76
CA ASP A 57 11.89 9.97 -1.90
C ASP A 57 11.30 8.80 -2.71
N ILE A 58 10.40 9.10 -3.64
CA ILE A 58 9.91 8.15 -4.64
C ILE A 58 11.09 7.61 -5.46
N ILE A 59 11.09 6.31 -5.77
CA ILE A 59 12.16 5.68 -6.55
C ILE A 59 12.21 6.32 -7.95
N PRO A 60 13.40 6.65 -8.51
CA PRO A 60 13.54 7.40 -9.78
C PRO A 60 12.73 6.90 -10.98
N HIS A 61 12.52 5.59 -11.06
CA HIS A 61 11.85 4.93 -12.17
C HIS A 61 10.38 4.60 -11.91
N ASP A 62 9.88 4.82 -10.69
CA ASP A 62 8.48 4.56 -10.35
C ASP A 62 7.52 5.49 -11.10
N VAL A 63 6.31 4.99 -11.29
CA VAL A 63 5.24 5.58 -12.10
C VAL A 63 3.94 5.75 -11.32
N ASP A 64 3.94 5.34 -10.06
CA ASP A 64 2.83 5.31 -9.12
C ASP A 64 3.34 5.47 -7.68
N ALA A 65 2.42 5.43 -6.74
CA ALA A 65 2.70 5.24 -5.32
C ALA A 65 1.69 4.26 -4.71
N ASP A 66 1.93 3.85 -3.47
CA ASP A 66 1.12 2.86 -2.76
C ASP A 66 0.96 3.28 -1.30
N ILE A 67 -0.25 3.10 -0.77
CA ILE A 67 -0.54 3.22 0.66
C ILE A 67 -1.34 2.02 1.14
N GLY A 68 -1.07 1.61 2.37
CA GLY A 68 -1.77 0.53 3.05
C GLY A 68 -2.69 1.08 4.15
N LEU A 69 -3.87 0.47 4.29
CA LEU A 69 -4.83 0.76 5.34
C LEU A 69 -5.27 -0.56 6.00
N THR A 70 -5.57 -0.50 7.31
CA THR A 70 -6.25 -1.61 7.97
C THR A 70 -7.68 -1.76 7.45
N GLN A 71 -8.30 -2.93 7.59
CA GLN A 71 -9.72 -3.12 7.28
C GLN A 71 -10.63 -2.09 7.98
N ALA A 72 -10.31 -1.74 9.23
CA ALA A 72 -11.06 -0.72 9.97
C ALA A 72 -10.93 0.65 9.30
N SER A 73 -9.70 1.11 9.05
CA SER A 73 -9.41 2.39 8.39
C SER A 73 -9.99 2.46 6.97
N MET A 74 -9.92 1.36 6.21
CA MET A 74 -10.51 1.28 4.87
C MET A 74 -12.04 1.38 4.94
N ASN A 75 -12.68 0.73 5.92
CA ASN A 75 -14.12 0.88 6.13
C ASN A 75 -14.50 2.32 6.50
N GLU A 76 -13.72 2.99 7.34
CA GLU A 76 -13.92 4.42 7.63
C GLU A 76 -13.78 5.28 6.37
N LEU A 77 -12.74 5.03 5.56
CA LEU A 77 -12.51 5.73 4.30
C LEU A 77 -13.68 5.55 3.32
N ARG A 78 -14.22 4.33 3.18
CA ARG A 78 -15.40 4.06 2.33
C ARG A 78 -16.62 4.90 2.71
N HIS A 79 -16.76 5.29 3.97
CA HIS A 79 -17.92 6.01 4.50
C HIS A 79 -17.63 7.48 4.82
N THR A 80 -16.43 7.96 4.53
CA THR A 80 -16.00 9.33 4.82
C THR A 80 -15.88 10.14 3.55
N ASN A 81 -16.57 11.28 3.48
CA ASN A 81 -16.42 12.21 2.37
C ASN A 81 -15.16 13.07 2.56
N LEU A 82 -14.10 12.74 1.82
CA LEU A 82 -12.86 13.51 1.71
C LEU A 82 -13.06 14.83 0.93
N SER A 83 -13.88 15.72 1.48
CA SER A 83 -14.27 17.00 0.88
C SER A 83 -13.10 17.98 0.66
N THR A 84 -11.94 17.72 1.27
CA THR A 84 -10.74 18.54 1.13
C THR A 84 -9.91 18.24 -0.12
N LEU A 85 -10.25 17.19 -0.87
CA LEU A 85 -9.52 16.79 -2.08
C LEU A 85 -9.68 17.83 -3.20
N LEU A 86 -8.57 18.16 -3.85
CA LEU A 86 -8.59 19.06 -5.00
C LEU A 86 -9.35 18.44 -6.19
N PRO A 87 -10.15 19.22 -6.96
CA PRO A 87 -10.94 18.71 -8.09
C PRO A 87 -10.14 18.05 -9.21
N ARG A 88 -8.82 18.26 -9.26
CA ARG A 88 -7.89 17.60 -10.18
C ARG A 88 -7.82 16.09 -9.96
N TYR A 89 -8.05 15.64 -8.73
CA TYR A 89 -7.92 14.24 -8.37
C TYR A 89 -9.26 13.53 -8.30
N GLU A 90 -9.20 12.21 -8.33
CA GLU A 90 -10.34 11.35 -8.13
C GLU A 90 -9.96 10.14 -7.30
N LEU A 91 -10.81 9.81 -6.33
CA LEU A 91 -10.66 8.63 -5.49
C LEU A 91 -11.71 7.59 -5.90
N PHE A 92 -11.22 6.39 -6.19
CA PHE A 92 -12.02 5.19 -6.40
C PHE A 92 -11.90 4.31 -5.17
N LEU A 93 -13.04 3.83 -4.66
CA LEU A 93 -13.08 2.87 -3.56
C LEU A 93 -14.12 1.83 -3.85
N ARG A 94 -13.72 0.56 -3.79
CA ARG A 94 -14.68 -0.54 -3.86
C ARG A 94 -15.58 -0.55 -2.64
N ASP A 95 -16.84 -0.92 -2.87
CA ASP A 95 -17.85 -1.13 -1.83
C ASP A 95 -18.10 0.15 -1.00
N SER A 96 -17.88 1.32 -1.62
CA SER A 96 -18.20 2.61 -1.02
C SER A 96 -19.56 3.12 -1.49
N PRO A 97 -20.41 3.65 -0.59
CA PRO A 97 -21.61 4.37 -0.99
C PRO A 97 -21.34 5.79 -1.52
N LEU A 98 -20.11 6.30 -1.38
CA LEU A 98 -19.74 7.69 -1.72
C LEU A 98 -18.86 7.79 -2.97
N TYR A 99 -18.05 6.77 -3.22
CA TYR A 99 -17.08 6.72 -4.30
C TYR A 99 -17.43 5.58 -5.25
N ARG A 100 -17.16 5.77 -6.54
CA ARG A 100 -17.37 4.71 -7.53
C ARG A 100 -16.25 3.68 -7.47
N ASP A 101 -16.58 2.47 -7.90
CA ASP A 101 -15.61 1.41 -8.10
C ASP A 101 -14.55 1.82 -9.14
N GLY A 102 -13.31 1.41 -8.86
CA GLY A 102 -12.19 1.60 -9.76
C GLY A 102 -12.19 0.65 -10.96
N PRO A 103 -11.30 0.88 -11.94
CA PRO A 103 -11.24 0.08 -13.17
C PRO A 103 -10.75 -1.36 -12.95
N TYR A 104 -10.12 -1.67 -11.81
CA TYR A 104 -9.55 -2.99 -11.51
C TYR A 104 -10.30 -3.70 -10.40
N TRP A 105 -10.89 -4.86 -10.72
CA TRP A 105 -11.70 -5.67 -9.80
C TRP A 105 -10.92 -6.31 -8.65
N TYR A 106 -9.59 -6.27 -8.62
CA TYR A 106 -8.78 -6.82 -7.52
C TYR A 106 -8.23 -5.74 -6.59
N LEU A 107 -8.34 -4.46 -6.96
CA LEU A 107 -7.79 -3.35 -6.19
C LEU A 107 -8.87 -2.73 -5.28
N PRO A 108 -8.64 -2.61 -3.95
CA PRO A 108 -9.61 -2.01 -3.03
C PRO A 108 -9.86 -0.52 -3.28
N GLY A 109 -8.82 0.25 -3.59
CA GLY A 109 -8.95 1.66 -3.94
C GLY A 109 -7.81 2.20 -4.79
N ARG A 110 -8.07 3.31 -5.48
CA ARG A 110 -7.08 4.02 -6.29
C ARG A 110 -7.34 5.51 -6.28
N PHE A 111 -6.31 6.31 -6.06
CA PHE A 111 -6.34 7.76 -6.16
C PHE A 111 -5.63 8.23 -7.42
N VAL A 112 -6.29 8.98 -8.30
CA VAL A 112 -5.80 9.27 -9.66
C VAL A 112 -5.69 10.78 -9.89
N ASP A 113 -4.60 11.22 -10.52
CA ASP A 113 -4.51 12.56 -11.13
C ASP A 113 -5.19 12.53 -12.51
N LYS A 114 -6.33 13.23 -12.62
CA LYS A 114 -7.14 13.22 -13.84
C LYS A 114 -6.51 13.91 -15.05
N HIS A 115 -5.33 14.48 -14.89
CA HIS A 115 -4.59 15.12 -15.97
C HIS A 115 -3.48 14.23 -16.52
N THR A 116 -2.77 13.54 -15.64
CA THR A 116 -1.57 12.77 -16.01
C THR A 116 -1.82 11.27 -16.06
N GLY A 117 -2.90 10.77 -15.43
CA GLY A 117 -3.16 9.35 -15.27
C GLY A 117 -2.23 8.65 -14.26
N LEU A 118 -1.35 9.39 -13.59
CA LEU A 118 -0.58 8.91 -12.43
C LEU A 118 -1.55 8.55 -11.30
N TYR A 119 -1.16 7.60 -10.46
CA TYR A 119 -2.02 7.12 -9.38
C TYR A 119 -1.27 6.74 -8.12
N THR A 120 -2.02 6.67 -7.02
CA THR A 120 -1.65 6.02 -5.77
C THR A 120 -2.62 4.88 -5.50
N ASP A 121 -2.12 3.65 -5.41
CA ASP A 121 -2.92 2.49 -5.06
C ASP A 121 -3.17 2.44 -3.55
N VAL A 122 -4.38 2.00 -3.19
CA VAL A 122 -4.84 1.94 -1.79
C VAL A 122 -5.15 0.49 -1.47
N PHE A 123 -4.28 -0.14 -0.68
CA PHE A 123 -4.39 -1.54 -0.29
C PHE A 123 -5.10 -1.69 1.05
N GLU A 124 -5.97 -2.70 1.12
CA GLU A 124 -6.66 -3.10 2.35
C GLU A 124 -5.96 -4.31 2.96
N PHE A 125 -5.63 -4.19 4.24
CA PHE A 125 -5.04 -5.25 5.02
C PHE A 125 -6.02 -5.80 6.05
N LEU A 126 -6.24 -7.11 5.99
CA LEU A 126 -7.20 -7.84 6.79
C LEU A 126 -6.53 -8.38 8.06
N PRO A 127 -7.14 -8.18 9.24
CA PRO A 127 -6.62 -8.76 10.47
C PRO A 127 -6.85 -10.27 10.48
N SER A 128 -5.89 -11.00 11.05
CA SER A 128 -6.02 -12.42 11.36
C SER A 128 -5.31 -12.75 12.66
N GLN A 129 -5.43 -13.99 13.14
CA GLN A 129 -4.79 -14.45 14.38
C GLN A 129 -3.95 -15.68 14.07
N GLN A 130 -2.75 -15.73 14.64
CA GLN A 130 -1.88 -16.91 14.57
C GLN A 130 -1.41 -17.32 15.97
N PRO A 131 -1.21 -18.62 16.23
CA PRO A 131 -0.54 -19.07 17.45
C PRO A 131 0.86 -18.47 17.58
N ALA A 132 1.25 -18.03 18.78
CA ALA A 132 2.57 -17.42 19.01
C ALA A 132 3.75 -18.38 18.76
N ASN A 133 3.49 -19.69 18.76
CA ASN A 133 4.46 -20.73 18.44
C ASN A 133 4.46 -21.15 16.96
N ALA A 134 3.65 -20.51 16.11
CA ALA A 134 3.64 -20.78 14.68
C ALA A 134 4.95 -20.29 14.04
N THR A 135 5.47 -21.06 13.10
CA THR A 135 6.63 -20.65 12.31
C THR A 135 6.20 -19.56 11.32
N PHE A 136 6.78 -18.36 11.45
CA PHE A 136 6.65 -17.33 10.42
C PHE A 136 7.43 -17.79 9.15
N SER A 137 6.76 -17.74 8.00
CA SER A 137 7.11 -18.43 6.74
C SER A 137 8.54 -18.31 6.18
N SER A 138 8.90 -19.28 5.32
CA SER A 138 9.82 -19.10 4.17
C SER A 138 9.36 -19.85 2.91
N SER A 139 9.57 -19.29 1.70
CA SER A 139 9.60 -20.06 0.44
C SER A 139 11.01 -20.36 -0.11
N ASN A 140 12.09 -19.76 0.44
CA ASN A 140 13.48 -20.26 0.35
C ASN A 140 14.45 -19.46 1.27
N GLY A 141 14.30 -19.58 2.60
CA GLY A 141 15.21 -18.97 3.58
C GLY A 141 14.51 -18.54 4.86
N THR A 142 15.09 -18.83 6.02
CA THR A 142 14.47 -18.57 7.32
C THR A 142 14.68 -17.11 7.72
N ILE A 143 13.70 -16.21 7.48
CA ILE A 143 13.68 -14.88 8.14
C ILE A 143 13.24 -15.00 9.62
N GLY A 144 13.43 -16.18 10.22
CA GLY A 144 12.68 -16.66 11.37
C GLY A 144 12.91 -15.88 12.66
N GLU A 145 14.03 -15.18 12.82
CA GLU A 145 14.25 -14.29 13.97
C GLU A 145 13.79 -12.86 13.68
N LEU A 146 13.99 -12.36 12.45
CA LEU A 146 13.57 -11.01 12.08
C LEU A 146 12.04 -10.87 12.07
N LEU A 147 11.34 -11.99 11.85
CA LEU A 147 9.89 -12.07 11.77
C LEU A 147 9.17 -12.70 12.99
N MET A 148 9.86 -12.85 14.13
CA MET A 148 9.21 -13.15 15.43
C MET A 148 8.57 -11.93 16.12
N PRO A 149 7.26 -11.95 16.42
CA PRO A 149 6.57 -10.85 17.09
C PRO A 149 7.22 -10.54 18.44
N SER A 150 7.15 -9.29 18.87
CA SER A 150 7.57 -8.89 20.20
C SER A 150 6.79 -9.67 21.26
N ALA A 151 7.38 -9.85 22.45
CA ALA A 151 6.70 -10.51 23.56
C ALA A 151 5.39 -9.78 23.95
N ASP A 152 5.33 -8.46 23.73
CA ASP A 152 4.17 -7.62 24.04
C ASP A 152 3.03 -7.79 23.02
N ALA A 153 3.32 -8.28 21.82
CA ALA A 153 2.29 -8.61 20.82
C ALA A 153 1.57 -9.94 21.09
N ILE A 154 2.05 -10.76 22.03
CA ILE A 154 1.46 -12.05 22.35
C ILE A 154 0.35 -11.86 23.39
N VAL A 155 -0.90 -12.05 22.98
CA VAL A 155 -2.08 -11.97 23.85
C VAL A 155 -2.74 -13.35 23.89
N ASN A 156 -2.85 -13.93 25.08
CA ASN A 156 -3.43 -15.28 25.27
C ASN A 156 -2.81 -16.37 24.38
N GLY A 157 -1.52 -16.25 24.07
CA GLY A 157 -0.80 -17.21 23.23
C GLY A 157 -1.06 -17.07 21.73
N THR A 158 -1.75 -16.01 21.29
CA THR A 158 -1.90 -15.65 19.89
C THR A 158 -1.29 -14.29 19.59
N VAL A 159 -1.06 -14.06 18.30
CA VAL A 159 -0.49 -12.82 17.77
C VAL A 159 -1.47 -12.31 16.72
N GLU A 160 -1.80 -11.03 16.80
CA GLU A 160 -2.59 -10.37 15.77
C GLU A 160 -1.70 -10.12 14.54
N MET A 161 -2.21 -10.59 13.42
CA MET A 161 -1.55 -10.52 12.13
C MET A 161 -2.31 -9.61 11.19
N LEU A 162 -1.61 -9.10 10.20
CA LEU A 162 -2.12 -8.18 9.19
C LEU A 162 -1.57 -8.60 7.83
N GLY A 163 -2.45 -8.81 6.86
CA GLY A 163 -2.07 -9.24 5.52
C GLY A 163 -2.96 -8.61 4.47
N PRO A 164 -2.43 -8.26 3.28
CA PRO A 164 -3.23 -7.62 2.25
C PRO A 164 -4.24 -8.57 1.63
N VAL A 165 -5.24 -8.05 0.95
CA VAL A 165 -6.07 -8.90 0.06
C VAL A 165 -5.16 -9.61 -0.95
N GLN A 166 -5.29 -10.94 -1.05
CA GLN A 166 -4.51 -11.76 -1.97
C GLN A 166 -4.72 -11.27 -3.42
N SER A 167 -3.64 -10.89 -4.08
CA SER A 167 -3.72 -10.29 -5.41
C SER A 167 -2.39 -10.41 -6.15
N GLY A 168 -2.46 -10.36 -7.49
CA GLY A 168 -1.28 -10.38 -8.34
C GLY A 168 -0.28 -9.24 -8.05
N CYS A 169 -0.65 -8.18 -7.32
CA CYS A 169 0.27 -7.12 -6.90
C CYS A 169 1.43 -7.66 -6.04
N TRP A 170 1.23 -8.79 -5.35
CA TRP A 170 2.23 -9.39 -4.44
C TRP A 170 3.07 -10.49 -5.09
N TYR A 171 3.07 -10.59 -6.42
CA TYR A 171 3.73 -11.69 -7.14
C TYR A 171 5.25 -11.77 -6.95
N THR A 172 5.88 -10.65 -6.61
CA THR A 172 7.34 -10.55 -6.39
C THR A 172 7.77 -10.94 -5.00
N CYS A 173 6.82 -11.26 -4.10
CA CYS A 173 7.16 -11.51 -2.71
C CYS A 173 8.11 -12.70 -2.54
N LYS A 174 9.33 -12.39 -2.10
CA LYS A 174 10.44 -13.35 -2.05
C LYS A 174 10.27 -14.43 -1.00
N TYR A 175 9.66 -14.10 0.14
CA TYR A 175 9.54 -15.01 1.29
C TYR A 175 8.09 -15.38 1.67
N CYS A 176 7.14 -15.04 0.79
CA CYS A 176 5.73 -15.38 1.01
C CYS A 176 5.52 -16.90 0.99
N PRO A 177 4.81 -17.46 2.00
CA PRO A 177 4.44 -18.88 2.00
C PRO A 177 3.44 -19.19 0.89
N ASP A 178 2.50 -18.28 0.72
CA ASP A 178 1.40 -18.37 -0.20
C ASP A 178 1.71 -17.57 -1.45
N THR A 179 1.26 -18.07 -2.59
CA THR A 179 1.37 -17.32 -3.84
C THR A 179 0.53 -16.06 -3.71
N TRP A 180 1.14 -14.90 -3.98
CA TRP A 180 0.44 -13.60 -4.06
C TRP A 180 -0.15 -13.10 -2.73
N TYR A 181 0.40 -13.53 -1.60
CA TYR A 181 -0.08 -13.15 -0.28
C TYR A 181 1.01 -13.30 0.80
N PHE A 182 1.05 -12.35 1.74
CA PHE A 182 1.80 -12.47 2.99
C PHE A 182 0.93 -12.11 4.18
N ASN A 183 1.42 -12.47 5.37
CA ASN A 183 0.83 -12.06 6.62
C ASN A 183 1.96 -11.73 7.60
N ILE A 184 1.89 -10.59 8.26
CA ILE A 184 2.90 -10.10 9.21
C ILE A 184 2.27 -9.78 10.56
N PRO A 185 3.01 -9.84 11.67
CA PRO A 185 2.55 -9.25 12.93
C PRO A 185 2.13 -7.79 12.74
N ARG A 186 0.98 -7.42 13.33
CA ARG A 186 0.40 -6.07 13.19
C ARG A 186 1.36 -4.94 13.56
N GLU A 187 2.26 -5.18 14.50
CA GLU A 187 3.24 -4.20 14.97
C GLU A 187 4.33 -3.86 13.95
N TRP A 188 4.38 -4.51 12.79
CA TRP A 188 5.46 -4.38 11.82
C TRP A 188 5.05 -3.95 10.41
N PRO A 189 4.27 -2.88 10.26
CA PRO A 189 3.90 -2.40 8.94
C PRO A 189 5.12 -2.06 8.08
N ASP A 190 6.32 -1.84 8.63
CA ASP A 190 7.53 -1.57 7.83
C ASP A 190 8.45 -2.79 7.62
N LYS A 191 8.37 -3.84 8.46
CA LYS A 191 9.30 -4.98 8.37
C LYS A 191 8.95 -5.98 7.27
N TYR A 192 7.74 -5.92 6.71
CA TYR A 192 7.40 -6.73 5.54
C TYR A 192 8.21 -6.36 4.30
N LEU A 193 8.89 -5.21 4.25
CA LEU A 193 9.85 -4.92 3.17
C LEU A 193 10.90 -6.02 3.03
N THR A 194 11.36 -6.62 4.14
CA THR A 194 12.27 -7.77 4.11
C THR A 194 11.61 -8.99 3.46
N MET A 195 10.31 -9.21 3.72
CA MET A 195 9.55 -10.30 3.08
C MET A 195 9.39 -10.10 1.58
N LEU A 196 9.18 -8.86 1.15
CA LEU A 196 9.00 -8.51 -0.25
C LEU A 196 10.32 -8.49 -1.03
N TYR A 197 11.38 -7.91 -0.46
CA TYR A 197 12.57 -7.48 -1.21
C TYR A 197 13.91 -8.09 -0.73
N ASP A 198 13.90 -8.91 0.34
CA ASP A 198 15.09 -9.45 1.03
C ASP A 198 15.85 -8.50 1.96
N GLU A 199 16.66 -9.06 2.87
CA GLU A 199 17.52 -8.30 3.79
C GLU A 199 18.43 -7.29 3.08
N THR A 200 18.73 -7.53 1.79
CA THR A 200 19.56 -6.65 0.96
C THR A 200 18.79 -5.49 0.33
N TYR A 201 17.51 -5.26 0.67
CA TYR A 201 16.74 -4.17 0.03
C TYR A 201 17.31 -2.77 0.33
N MET A 202 18.14 -2.66 1.38
CA MET A 202 18.87 -1.46 1.79
C MET A 202 20.25 -1.31 1.15
N ASP A 203 20.80 -2.37 0.54
CA ASP A 203 22.11 -2.39 -0.12
C ASP A 203 22.02 -1.87 -1.57
#